data_AF-D8FBM2-F1
#
_entry.id   AF-D8FBM2-F1
#
_cell.length_a   1.000
_cell.length_b   1.000
_cell.length_c   1.000
_cell.angle_alpha   90.00
_cell.angle_beta   90.00
_cell.angle_gamma   90.00
#
_symmetry.space_group_name_H-M   'P 1'
#
loop_
_entity.id
_entity.type
_entity.pdbx_description
1 polymer ?
#
loop_
_entity_poly.entity_id
_entity_poly.type
_entity_poly.pdbx_seq_one_letter_code
_entity_poly.pdbx_strand_id
1 'polypeptide(L)' 'MWLTTFSNQNCELSRDDSGDLLLTFLDGDRYGVKKQLAKRMEQRKNAGLNRVSWWGGIGVQIEVKNQYQL' A
#
# COMPACT_ATOMS: atom_id res chain seq x y z
N MET A 1 7.63 20.72 -17.01
CA MET A 1 6.30 20.63 -16.36
C MET A 1 6.39 19.53 -15.32
N TRP A 2 6.72 19.89 -14.08
CA TRP A 2 6.94 18.95 -12.97
C TRP A 2 5.86 19.22 -11.92
N LEU A 3 4.75 18.46 -11.91
CA LEU A 3 3.88 18.20 -10.75
C LEU A 3 2.61 17.43 -11.19
N THR A 4 2.72 16.13 -11.49
CA THR A 4 1.52 15.24 -11.56
C THR A 4 1.82 13.77 -11.25
N THR A 5 2.91 13.42 -10.56
CA THR A 5 3.18 12.00 -10.21
C THR A 5 2.18 11.44 -9.19
N PHE A 6 1.45 12.32 -8.49
CA PHE A 6 0.38 11.98 -7.55
C PHE A 6 -0.87 12.80 -7.88
N SER A 7 -1.46 12.62 -9.07
CA SER A 7 -2.85 13.06 -9.27
C SER A 7 -3.71 12.39 -8.20
N ASN A 8 -4.62 13.11 -7.54
CA ASN A 8 -5.55 12.62 -6.50
C ASN A 8 -5.90 11.14 -6.70
N GLN A 9 -5.19 10.25 -5.98
CA GLN A 9 -5.50 8.83 -5.97
C GLN A 9 -6.35 8.58 -4.76
N ASN A 10 -7.47 7.89 -4.94
CA ASN A 10 -8.32 7.53 -3.82
C ASN A 10 -7.59 6.44 -3.05
N CYS A 11 -7.19 6.78 -1.83
CA CYS A 11 -6.59 5.84 -0.92
C CYS A 11 -7.18 5.97 0.48
N GLU A 12 -7.19 4.83 1.16
CA GLU A 12 -7.54 4.74 2.57
C GLU A 12 -6.32 4.29 3.35
N LEU A 13 -6.17 4.83 4.55
CA LEU A 13 -5.16 4.39 5.51
C LEU A 13 -5.87 3.81 6.73
N SER A 14 -5.55 2.58 7.07
CA SER A 14 -6.11 1.88 8.23
C SER A 14 -5.03 1.07 8.96
N ARG A 15 -5.46 0.30 9.97
CA ARG A 15 -4.63 -0.69 10.65
C ARG A 15 -5.12 -2.08 10.27
N ASP A 16 -4.18 -2.99 10.02
CA ASP A 16 -4.53 -4.41 9.91
C ASP A 16 -4.55 -5.10 11.29
N ASP A 17 -4.92 -6.38 11.31
CA ASP A 17 -5.01 -7.19 12.53
C ASP A 17 -3.65 -7.39 13.23
N SER A 18 -2.53 -7.21 12.51
CA SER A 18 -1.19 -7.27 13.08
C SER A 18 -0.72 -5.94 13.67
N GLY A 19 -1.53 -4.88 13.54
CA GLY A 19 -1.20 -3.52 13.93
C GLY A 19 -0.33 -2.78 12.93
N ASP A 20 -0.03 -3.35 11.76
CA ASP A 20 0.70 -2.68 10.69
C ASP A 20 -0.22 -1.66 9.98
N LEU A 21 0.37 -0.65 9.32
CA LEU A 21 -0.38 0.29 8.51
C LEU A 21 -0.83 -0.39 7.21
N LEU A 22 -2.12 -0.30 6.88
CA LEU A 22 -2.67 -0.80 5.63
C LEU A 22 -3.05 0.38 4.73
N LEU A 23 -2.32 0.53 3.62
CA LEU A 23 -2.61 1.49 2.57
C LEU A 23 -3.42 0.82 1.46
N THR A 24 -4.67 1.23 1.29
CA THR A 24 -5.57 0.67 0.28
C THR A 24 -5.72 1.64 -0.87
N PHE A 25 -5.31 1.25 -2.08
CA PHE A 25 -5.61 2.00 -3.30
C PHE A 25 -6.99 1.59 -3.84
N LEU A 26 -7.86 2.55 -4.14
CA LEU A 26 -9.25 2.31 -4.52
C LEU A 26 -9.54 2.42 -6.03
N ASP A 27 -8.60 2.97 -6.81
CA ASP A 27 -8.78 3.24 -8.25
C ASP A 27 -8.46 2.05 -9.17
N GLY A 28 -8.30 0.85 -8.60
CA GLY A 28 -7.83 -0.33 -9.34
C GLY A 28 -6.34 -0.23 -9.74
N ASP A 29 -5.93 -1.12 -10.64
CA ASP A 29 -4.53 -1.24 -11.06
C ASP A 29 -4.39 -1.64 -12.54
N ARG A 30 -4.75 -0.71 -13.42
CA ARG A 30 -4.76 -0.93 -14.88
C ARG A 30 -3.45 -1.51 -15.43
N TYR A 31 -2.32 -1.09 -14.86
CA TYR A 31 -0.98 -1.47 -15.34
C TYR A 31 -0.28 -2.52 -14.46
N GLY A 32 -0.94 -3.00 -13.39
CA GLY A 32 -0.37 -4.02 -12.50
C GLY A 32 0.74 -3.52 -11.56
N VAL A 33 1.07 -2.23 -11.58
CA VAL A 33 2.19 -1.66 -10.82
C VAL A 33 1.90 -1.71 -9.32
N LYS A 34 0.67 -1.40 -8.89
CA LYS A 34 0.30 -1.39 -7.47
C LYS A 34 0.30 -2.79 -6.88
N LYS A 35 -0.18 -3.78 -7.63
CA LYS A 35 -0.17 -5.20 -7.24
C LYS A 35 1.25 -5.75 -7.15
N GLN A 36 2.14 -5.36 -8.08
CA GLN A 36 3.55 -5.72 -7.98
C GLN A 36 4.22 -5.09 -6.75
N LEU A 37 3.88 -3.83 -6.44
CA LEU A 37 4.35 -3.15 -5.24
C LEU A 37 3.85 -3.83 -3.96
N ALA A 38 2.56 -4.17 -3.90
CA ALA A 38 1.96 -4.89 -2.78
C ALA A 38 2.68 -6.23 -2.53
N LYS A 39 2.91 -7.02 -3.59
CA LYS A 39 3.66 -8.27 -3.51
C LYS A 39 5.09 -8.07 -2.98
N ARG A 40 5.79 -7.02 -3.42
CA ARG A 40 7.13 -6.70 -2.91
C ARG A 40 7.11 -6.31 -1.44
N MET A 41 6.12 -5.55 -0.99
CA MET A 41 5.98 -5.17 0.43
C MET A 41 5.68 -6.37 1.32
N GLU A 42 4.83 -7.29 0.85
CA GLU A 42 4.56 -8.57 1.52
C GLU A 42 5.83 -9.42 1.65
N GLN A 43 6.61 -9.57 0.57
CA GLN A 43 7.90 -10.28 0.60
C GLN A 43 8.86 -9.67 1.62
N ARG A 44 8.93 -8.33 1.68
CA ARG A 44 9.75 -7.62 2.67
C ARG A 44 9.24 -7.82 4.09
N LYS A 45 7.92 -7.84 4.31
CA LYS A 45 7.31 -8.14 5.61
C LYS A 45 7.71 -9.54 6.09
N ASN A 46 7.58 -10.54 5.23
CA ASN A 46 7.93 -11.92 5.55
C ASN A 46 9.43 -12.10 5.85
N ALA A 47 10.28 -11.26 5.26
CA ALA A 47 11.71 -11.22 5.56
C ALA A 47 12.08 -10.35 6.79
N GLY A 48 11.11 -9.71 7.45
CA GLY A 48 11.35 -8.78 8.56
C GLY A 48 11.98 -7.43 8.15
N LEU A 49 12.00 -7.12 6.86
CA LEU A 49 12.64 -5.93 6.26
C LEU A 49 11.67 -4.75 6.06
N ASN A 50 10.50 -4.83 6.68
CA ASN A 50 9.40 -3.86 6.58
C ASN A 50 8.97 -3.42 7.99
N ARG A 51 9.92 -3.15 8.88
CA ARG A 51 9.60 -2.56 10.20
C ARG A 51 10.42 -1.33 10.42
N VAL A 52 9.74 -0.27 10.83
CA VAL A 52 10.35 1.03 11.05
C VAL A 52 10.39 1.31 12.55
N SER A 53 11.58 1.34 13.13
CA SER A 53 11.78 1.46 14.58
C SER A 53 11.17 2.74 15.16
N TRP A 54 11.35 3.87 14.48
CA TRP A 54 10.79 5.16 14.89
C TRP A 54 9.27 5.29 14.65
N TRP A 55 8.65 4.27 14.05
CA TRP A 55 7.18 4.11 13.99
C TRP A 55 6.67 3.12 15.03
N GLY A 56 7.47 2.76 16.04
CA GLY A 56 7.08 1.75 17.04
C GLY A 56 7.16 0.31 16.52
N GLY A 57 8.00 0.06 15.51
CA GLY A 57 8.15 -1.28 14.92
C GLY A 57 7.03 -1.65 13.95
N ILE A 58 6.25 -0.66 13.49
CA ILE A 58 5.14 -0.81 12.56
C ILE A 58 5.66 -0.92 11.12
N GLY A 59 5.06 -1.82 10.34
CA GLY A 59 5.27 -1.97 8.90
C GLY A 59 4.16 -1.35 8.05
N VAL A 60 4.36 -1.39 6.73
CA VAL A 60 3.34 -0.96 5.75
C VAL A 60 2.94 -2.11 4.85
N GLN A 61 1.64 -2.34 4.77
CA GLN A 61 1.01 -3.22 3.81
C GLN A 61 0.27 -2.41 2.75
N ILE A 62 0.10 -3.01 1.58
CA ILE A 62 -0.63 -2.38 0.47
C ILE A 62 -1.72 -3.33 0.01
N GLU A 63 -2.93 -2.80 -0.07
CA GLU A 63 -4.07 -3.44 -0.72
C GLU A 63 -4.48 -2.64 -1.96
N VAL A 64 -5.03 -3.33 -2.96
CA VAL A 64 -5.55 -2.69 -4.16
C VAL A 64 -6.95 -3.20 -4.46
N LYS A 65 -7.91 -2.28 -4.42
CA LYS A 65 -9.32 -2.47 -4.74
C LYS A 65 -9.69 -1.61 -5.94
N ASN A 66 -10.81 -1.95 -6.58
CA ASN A 66 -11.42 -1.09 -7.59
C ASN A 66 -12.84 -0.77 -7.16
N GLN A 67 -13.04 0.39 -6.53
CA GLN A 67 -14.34 0.80 -6.00
C GLN A 67 -15.38 1.11 -7.09
N TYR A 68 -14.94 1.20 -8.35
CA TYR A 68 -15.79 1.45 -9.52
C TYR A 68 -16.16 0.18 -10.28
N GLN A 69 -15.56 -0.97 -9.94
CA GLN A 69 -16.00 -2.27 -10.44
C GLN A 69 -17.07 -2.83 -9.50
N LEU A 70 -18.33 -2.75 -9.95
CA LEU A 70 -19.46 -3.51 -9.40
C LEU A 70 -19.32 -5.01 -9.72
#